data_AF-A0AAU9X1R6-F1
#
_entry.id   AF-A0AAU9X1R6-F1
#
_cell.length_a   1.000
_cell.length_b   1.000
_cell.length_c   1.000
_cell.angle_alpha   90.00
_cell.angle_beta   90.00
_cell.angle_gamma   90.00
#
_symmetry.space_group_name_H-M   'P 1'
#
loop_
_entity.id
_entity.type
_entity.pdbx_description
1 polymer ?
#
loop_
_entity_poly.entity_id
_entity_poly.type
_entity_poly.pdbx_seq_one_letter_code
_entity_poly.pdbx_strand_id
1 'polypeptide(L)'
;MNRILQPFMQDLHQLEADRGVTFWIDEQERTFSGSIGPYSSDNLGAHSLGGFQESFSGLRICRICMATREDTNTKFTEADFQIRTRAIHDRHCRLVENDANLEATYGVKTRSVLNQSRYFHITDGLVLDVMHDQLEGVLPLEVKILLQKYIQEENYFTLEIVNDRLERLWYPQSDASNKPSPIKPQSLANNSMRISQSAARMWCLARMFPILIGDLIPQNDEHWENFLRLLKIEEIVFAPKATPQLAAYLGVLIEEYLEDYVNLNDRLPIPKQHYMVHYPNQIIKNGPLVRNWAMRFEAKHNYFKKLVDNINNFKNITYSLAMRHQALQTYRMQSSQGNYLRVSLEIGPGKGAIINYWGGPVKFLNLHPKKSCDSSLTRTSWVKVYGTKYVKGDVIVIDYHHGFPILGKIQKVLVVERHIVWFQYLKINVTEFVCHLNAFKVQQLNEIRYIKQSELLDYYPLGLVKGFGCYANQVFVTLKYRLDLMQ
;
A
#
# COMPACT_ATOMS: atom_id res chain seq x y z
N MET A 1 10.76 -13.43 23.09
CA MET A 1 9.65 -12.48 22.85
C MET A 1 8.81 -12.23 24.10
N ASN A 2 8.21 -13.25 24.72
CA ASN A 2 7.29 -13.09 25.88
C ASN A 2 7.83 -12.19 27.01
N ARG A 3 9.09 -12.35 27.43
CA ARG A 3 9.71 -11.49 28.47
C ARG A 3 9.73 -9.99 28.10
N ILE A 4 9.87 -9.67 26.81
CA ILE A 4 9.90 -8.28 26.32
C ILE A 4 8.49 -7.69 26.32
N LEU A 5 7.48 -8.51 26.02
CA LEU A 5 6.08 -8.08 25.96
C LEU A 5 5.40 -8.03 27.34
N GLN A 6 6.00 -8.59 28.38
CA GLN A 6 5.38 -8.67 29.70
C GLN A 6 4.96 -7.30 30.28
N PRO A 7 5.79 -6.24 30.23
CA PRO A 7 5.37 -4.92 30.71
C PRO A 7 4.20 -4.35 29.89
N PHE A 8 4.23 -4.53 28.56
CA PHE A 8 3.13 -4.13 27.68
C PHE A 8 1.82 -4.83 28.05
N MET A 9 1.87 -6.13 28.37
CA MET A 9 0.67 -6.88 28.79
C MET A 9 0.14 -6.42 30.15
N GLN A 10 1.00 -5.98 31.07
CA GLN A 10 0.57 -5.40 32.35
C GLN A 10 -0.18 -4.08 32.14
N ASP A 11 0.31 -3.21 31.27
CA ASP A 11 -0.36 -1.95 30.92
C ASP A 11 -1.67 -2.22 30.18
N LEU A 12 -1.68 -3.19 29.26
CA LEU A 12 -2.87 -3.58 28.51
C LEU A 12 -3.98 -4.10 29.43
N HIS A 13 -3.66 -4.93 30.43
CA HIS A 13 -4.67 -5.41 31.38
C HIS A 13 -5.34 -4.29 32.16
N GLN A 14 -4.63 -3.20 32.47
CA GLN A 14 -5.23 -2.02 33.10
C GLN A 14 -6.19 -1.31 32.13
N LEU A 15 -5.78 -1.19 30.86
CA LEU A 15 -6.58 -0.54 29.82
C LEU A 15 -7.83 -1.35 29.42
N GLU A 16 -7.75 -2.68 29.49
CA GLU A 16 -8.84 -3.62 29.22
C GLU A 16 -9.72 -3.92 30.45
N ALA A 17 -9.39 -3.36 31.62
CA ALA A 17 -10.21 -3.49 32.82
C ALA A 17 -11.57 -2.82 32.61
N ASP A 18 -12.60 -3.31 33.30
CA ASP A 18 -13.98 -2.79 33.12
C ASP A 18 -14.12 -1.30 33.44
N ARG A 19 -13.21 -0.74 34.28
CA ARG A 19 -13.16 0.68 34.61
C ARG A 19 -12.24 1.50 33.70
N GLY A 20 -11.49 0.87 32.78
CA GLY A 20 -10.47 1.53 31.98
C GLY A 20 -9.38 2.24 32.82
N VAL A 21 -8.73 3.22 32.21
CA VAL A 21 -7.74 4.09 32.85
C VAL A 21 -8.23 5.53 32.81
N THR A 22 -8.17 6.20 33.96
CA THR A 22 -8.63 7.57 34.11
C THR A 22 -7.47 8.56 34.06
N PHE A 23 -7.65 9.63 33.29
CA PHE A 23 -6.69 10.70 33.08
C PHE A 23 -7.32 12.06 33.39
N TRP A 24 -6.50 12.99 33.87
CA TRP A 24 -6.90 14.39 34.03
C TRP A 24 -6.48 15.17 32.78
N ILE A 25 -7.45 15.56 31.95
CA ILE A 25 -7.23 16.23 30.66
C ILE A 25 -8.12 17.47 30.59
N ASP A 26 -7.53 18.64 30.33
CA ASP A 26 -8.23 19.93 30.25
C ASP A 26 -9.14 20.18 31.47
N GLU A 27 -8.58 19.96 32.67
CA GLU A 27 -9.27 20.10 33.96
C GLU A 27 -10.50 19.20 34.12
N GLN A 28 -10.58 18.13 33.34
CA GLN A 28 -11.66 17.15 33.39
C GLN A 28 -11.11 15.75 33.59
N GLU A 29 -11.78 14.98 34.44
CA GLU A 29 -11.57 13.55 34.54
C GLU A 29 -12.13 12.85 33.31
N ARG A 30 -11.29 12.10 32.61
CA ARG A 30 -11.67 11.34 31.42
C ARG A 30 -11.16 9.92 31.51
N THR A 31 -12.07 8.97 31.36
CA THR A 31 -11.76 7.54 31.38
C THR A 31 -11.66 7.00 29.96
N PHE A 32 -10.61 6.24 29.70
CA PHE A 32 -10.37 5.59 28.42
C PHE A 32 -10.20 4.09 28.61
N SER A 33 -10.81 3.33 27.71
CA SER A 33 -10.60 1.88 27.58
C SER A 33 -10.04 1.60 26.19
N GLY A 34 -9.36 0.47 26.05
CA GLY A 34 -8.72 0.13 24.79
C GLY A 34 -8.12 -1.27 24.82
N SER A 35 -7.81 -1.76 23.63
CA SER A 35 -7.18 -3.06 23.42
C SER A 35 -6.31 -3.01 22.15
N ILE A 36 -5.73 -4.14 21.78
CA ILE A 36 -4.93 -4.31 20.58
C ILE A 36 -5.87 -4.44 19.37
N GLY A 37 -5.67 -3.60 18.37
CA GLY A 37 -6.28 -3.77 17.05
C GLY A 37 -5.52 -4.80 16.18
N PRO A 38 -5.75 -4.79 14.86
CA PRO A 38 -4.89 -5.54 13.93
C PRO A 38 -3.40 -5.21 14.13
N TYR A 39 -2.56 -6.24 14.24
CA TYR A 39 -1.14 -6.09 14.48
C TYR A 39 -0.35 -6.19 13.17
N SER A 40 0.25 -5.08 12.75
CA SER A 40 1.12 -5.01 11.57
C SER A 40 2.50 -5.61 11.85
N SER A 41 2.88 -6.62 11.09
CA SER A 41 4.22 -7.23 11.14
C SER A 41 4.54 -7.94 9.83
N ASP A 42 5.83 -8.02 9.50
CA ASP A 42 6.30 -8.94 8.48
C ASP A 42 5.98 -10.40 8.87
N ASN A 43 6.07 -11.33 7.93
CA ASN A 43 5.70 -12.71 8.21
C ASN A 43 6.57 -13.36 9.29
N LEU A 44 7.87 -13.06 9.31
CA LEU A 44 8.77 -13.61 10.31
C LEU A 44 8.44 -13.07 11.71
N GLY A 45 8.23 -11.76 11.84
CA GLY A 45 7.80 -11.12 13.08
C GLY A 45 6.43 -11.63 13.55
N ALA A 46 5.46 -11.78 12.66
CA ALA A 46 4.14 -12.33 12.97
C ALA A 46 4.26 -13.76 13.52
N HIS A 47 5.06 -14.61 12.87
CA HIS A 47 5.26 -15.98 13.31
C HIS A 47 5.97 -16.03 14.67
N SER A 48 7.00 -15.19 14.87
CA SER A 48 7.71 -15.07 16.14
C SER A 48 6.79 -14.63 17.29
N LEU A 49 5.98 -13.60 17.06
CA LEU A 49 5.03 -13.06 18.04
C LEU A 49 3.91 -14.03 18.36
N GLY A 50 3.41 -14.75 17.35
CA GLY A 50 2.36 -15.74 17.48
C GLY A 50 2.83 -17.10 18.02
N GLY A 51 4.13 -17.31 18.18
CA GLY A 51 4.68 -18.60 18.56
C GLY A 51 4.51 -19.69 17.49
N PHE A 52 4.39 -19.29 16.21
CA PHE A 52 4.36 -20.19 15.06
C PHE A 52 5.79 -20.59 14.63
N GLN A 53 5.88 -21.55 13.70
CA GLN A 53 7.16 -21.91 13.06
C GLN A 53 7.70 -20.75 12.21
N GLU A 54 8.94 -20.36 12.41
CA GLU A 54 9.62 -19.28 11.66
C GLU A 54 10.28 -19.79 10.37
N SER A 55 10.00 -21.03 9.99
CA SER A 55 10.46 -21.65 8.74
C SER A 55 9.33 -21.66 7.71
N PHE A 56 9.58 -21.01 6.57
CA PHE A 56 8.66 -20.94 5.43
C PHE A 56 8.89 -22.04 4.39
N SER A 57 9.67 -23.05 4.74
CA SER A 57 9.87 -24.28 3.96
C SER A 57 9.34 -25.54 4.67
N GLY A 58 8.76 -25.38 5.87
CA GLY A 58 8.20 -26.49 6.64
C GLY A 58 6.87 -27.01 6.11
N LEU A 59 6.33 -28.04 6.77
CA LEU A 59 5.04 -28.65 6.41
C LEU A 59 3.89 -27.62 6.45
N ARG A 60 3.83 -26.80 7.50
CA ARG A 60 2.80 -25.78 7.72
C ARG A 60 3.43 -24.41 7.81
N ILE A 61 3.26 -23.64 6.73
CA ILE A 61 3.86 -22.32 6.56
C ILE A 61 2.90 -21.17 6.88
N CYS A 62 1.60 -21.45 7.03
CA CYS A 62 0.59 -20.41 7.22
C CYS A 62 0.13 -20.30 8.68
N ARG A 63 0.03 -19.05 9.15
CA ARG A 63 -0.51 -18.70 10.48
C ARG A 63 -2.03 -18.55 10.52
N ILE A 64 -2.69 -18.48 9.36
CA ILE A 64 -4.16 -18.28 9.25
C ILE A 64 -4.87 -19.62 9.12
N CYS A 65 -4.30 -20.54 8.34
CA CYS A 65 -4.92 -21.84 8.07
C CYS A 65 -4.01 -23.01 8.42
N MET A 66 -4.59 -24.20 8.30
CA MET A 66 -3.95 -25.49 8.49
C MET A 66 -3.54 -26.10 7.13
N ALA A 67 -3.15 -25.29 6.14
CA ALA A 67 -2.58 -25.79 4.89
C ALA A 67 -1.26 -26.54 5.12
N THR A 68 -1.11 -27.68 4.46
CA THR A 68 0.17 -28.32 4.23
C THR A 68 0.85 -27.77 2.97
N ARG A 69 2.13 -28.07 2.78
CA ARG A 69 2.84 -27.71 1.55
C ARG A 69 2.18 -28.24 0.28
N GLU A 70 1.63 -29.45 0.33
CA GLU A 70 0.90 -30.08 -0.77
C GLU A 70 -0.41 -29.34 -1.06
N ASP A 71 -1.16 -28.97 -0.01
CA ASP A 71 -2.37 -28.17 -0.17
C ASP A 71 -2.05 -26.84 -0.87
N THR A 72 -0.98 -26.14 -0.47
CA THR A 72 -0.61 -24.84 -1.06
C THR A 72 -0.19 -24.91 -2.54
N ASN A 73 0.08 -26.11 -3.06
CA ASN A 73 0.45 -26.30 -4.45
C ASN A 73 -0.76 -26.52 -5.37
N THR A 74 -1.92 -26.88 -4.81
CA THR A 74 -3.06 -27.39 -5.59
C THR A 74 -4.39 -26.69 -5.27
N LYS A 75 -4.48 -25.97 -4.15
CA LYS A 75 -5.69 -25.28 -3.69
C LYS A 75 -5.48 -23.78 -3.67
N PHE A 76 -6.40 -23.03 -4.25
CA PHE A 76 -6.27 -21.59 -4.46
C PHE A 76 -7.42 -20.77 -3.87
N THR A 77 -8.36 -21.42 -3.19
CA THR A 77 -9.50 -20.76 -2.54
C THR A 77 -9.49 -21.03 -1.04
N GLU A 78 -9.84 -20.01 -0.24
CA GLU A 78 -9.73 -20.11 1.23
C GLU A 78 -10.64 -21.19 1.82
N ALA A 79 -11.77 -21.45 1.16
CA ALA A 79 -12.73 -22.48 1.52
C ALA A 79 -12.14 -23.90 1.50
N ASP A 80 -11.05 -24.13 0.76
CA ASP A 80 -10.39 -25.43 0.69
C ASP A 80 -9.50 -25.74 1.90
N PHE A 81 -9.32 -24.74 2.79
CA PHE A 81 -8.42 -24.82 3.93
C PHE A 81 -9.17 -24.77 5.27
N GLN A 82 -8.74 -25.61 6.21
CA GLN A 82 -9.20 -25.50 7.59
C GLN A 82 -8.56 -24.28 8.25
N ILE A 83 -9.37 -23.26 8.56
CA ILE A 83 -8.92 -22.04 9.25
C ILE A 83 -8.58 -22.33 10.72
N ARG A 84 -7.50 -21.72 11.22
CA ARG A 84 -7.10 -21.80 12.63
C ARG A 84 -8.07 -21.00 13.49
N THR A 85 -8.93 -21.68 14.23
CA THR A 85 -9.75 -21.05 15.27
C THR A 85 -8.98 -20.97 16.58
N ARG A 86 -9.42 -20.11 17.51
CA ARG A 86 -8.85 -20.01 18.86
C ARG A 86 -8.83 -21.38 19.56
N ALA A 87 -9.95 -22.10 19.51
CA ALA A 87 -10.07 -23.44 20.12
C ALA A 87 -9.10 -24.46 19.51
N ILE A 88 -8.96 -24.48 18.17
CA ILE A 88 -8.00 -25.35 17.48
C ILE A 88 -6.57 -24.99 17.87
N HIS A 89 -6.24 -23.69 17.85
CA HIS A 89 -4.91 -23.21 18.19
C HIS A 89 -4.54 -23.53 19.64
N ASP A 90 -5.42 -23.28 20.61
CA ASP A 90 -5.19 -23.57 22.02
C ASP A 90 -5.01 -25.07 22.29
N ARG A 91 -5.72 -25.92 21.53
CA ARG A 91 -5.52 -27.37 21.58
C ARG A 91 -4.15 -27.73 21.04
N HIS A 92 -3.73 -27.19 19.90
CA HIS A 92 -2.41 -27.46 19.33
C HIS A 92 -1.28 -26.99 20.25
N CYS A 93 -1.40 -25.81 20.86
CA CYS A 93 -0.44 -25.33 21.87
C CYS A 93 -0.30 -26.33 23.01
N ARG A 94 -1.41 -26.83 23.58
CA ARG A 94 -1.38 -27.83 24.65
C ARG A 94 -0.73 -29.15 24.23
N LEU A 95 -0.98 -29.60 23.00
CA LEU A 95 -0.38 -30.83 22.48
C LEU A 95 1.14 -30.67 22.29
N VAL A 96 1.59 -29.53 21.76
CA VAL A 96 3.01 -29.21 21.58
C VAL A 96 3.72 -29.01 22.92
N GLU A 97 3.05 -28.38 23.90
CA GLU A 97 3.56 -28.25 25.28
C GLU A 97 3.81 -29.62 25.92
N ASN A 98 3.02 -30.65 25.57
CA ASN A 98 3.19 -32.02 26.04
C ASN A 98 4.18 -32.85 25.21
N ASP A 99 4.28 -32.62 23.90
CA ASP A 99 5.20 -33.29 22.98
C ASP A 99 5.71 -32.34 21.89
N ALA A 100 6.97 -31.91 22.03
CA ALA A 100 7.62 -30.98 21.11
C ALA A 100 7.80 -31.56 19.68
N ASN A 101 7.71 -32.88 19.48
CA ASN A 101 7.79 -33.45 18.12
C ASN A 101 6.59 -33.07 17.25
N LEU A 102 5.49 -32.61 17.86
CA LEU A 102 4.28 -32.18 17.16
C LEU A 102 4.36 -30.74 16.63
N GLU A 103 5.45 -30.03 16.91
CA GLU A 103 5.68 -28.65 16.47
C GLU A 103 5.52 -28.45 14.96
N ALA A 104 6.17 -29.31 14.16
CA ALA A 104 6.08 -29.27 12.70
C ALA A 104 4.69 -29.70 12.21
N THR A 105 4.09 -30.68 12.90
CA THR A 105 2.75 -31.21 12.60
C THR A 105 1.66 -30.19 12.78
N TYR A 106 1.78 -29.22 13.70
CA TYR A 106 0.78 -28.17 13.90
C TYR A 106 1.24 -26.77 13.47
N GLY A 107 2.52 -26.61 13.13
CA GLY A 107 3.12 -25.32 12.74
C GLY A 107 3.19 -24.32 13.89
N VAL A 108 3.20 -24.79 15.14
CA VAL A 108 3.21 -23.98 16.37
C VAL A 108 4.34 -24.47 17.28
N LYS A 109 5.13 -23.55 17.83
CA LYS A 109 6.23 -23.80 18.77
C LYS A 109 5.79 -23.60 20.21
N THR A 110 5.04 -22.54 20.46
CA THR A 110 4.70 -22.11 21.81
C THR A 110 3.47 -21.23 21.82
N ARG A 111 2.85 -21.08 22.99
CA ARG A 111 1.75 -20.15 23.18
C ARG A 111 2.25 -18.71 23.28
N SER A 112 1.62 -17.81 22.52
CA SER A 112 1.88 -16.38 22.62
C SER A 112 1.31 -15.79 23.91
N VAL A 113 2.07 -14.91 24.57
CA VAL A 113 1.59 -14.12 25.72
C VAL A 113 0.45 -13.16 25.33
N LEU A 114 0.36 -12.77 24.06
CA LEU A 114 -0.69 -11.88 23.57
C LEU A 114 -2.09 -12.49 23.66
N ASN A 115 -2.20 -13.83 23.72
CA ASN A 115 -3.48 -14.52 23.91
C ASN A 115 -4.03 -14.37 25.34
N GLN A 116 -3.32 -13.70 26.26
CA GLN A 116 -3.84 -13.35 27.58
C GLN A 116 -4.75 -12.11 27.55
N SER A 117 -4.77 -11.33 26.46
CA SER A 117 -5.70 -10.23 26.27
C SER A 117 -7.16 -10.73 26.26
N ARG A 118 -8.07 -9.91 26.79
CA ARG A 118 -9.52 -10.19 26.78
C ARG A 118 -10.13 -10.08 25.37
N TYR A 119 -9.61 -9.18 24.56
CA TYR A 119 -10.23 -8.80 23.27
C TYR A 119 -9.37 -9.16 22.06
N PHE A 120 -8.09 -9.48 22.25
CA PHE A 120 -7.17 -9.85 21.19
C PHE A 120 -6.77 -11.33 21.26
N HIS A 121 -6.65 -11.96 20.08
CA HIS A 121 -6.05 -13.28 19.94
C HIS A 121 -5.24 -13.35 18.64
N ILE A 122 -4.10 -14.03 18.66
CA ILE A 122 -3.17 -14.02 17.53
C ILE A 122 -3.75 -14.60 16.23
N THR A 123 -4.70 -15.53 16.32
CA THR A 123 -5.33 -16.16 15.13
C THR A 123 -6.17 -15.17 14.34
N ASP A 124 -6.68 -14.14 15.00
CA ASP A 124 -7.55 -13.13 14.38
C ASP A 124 -6.81 -11.81 14.17
N GLY A 125 -5.88 -11.49 15.08
CA GLY A 125 -5.25 -10.18 15.15
C GLY A 125 -3.88 -10.06 14.46
N LEU A 126 -3.20 -11.15 14.13
CA LEU A 126 -1.94 -11.12 13.36
C LEU A 126 -2.21 -11.09 11.85
N VAL A 127 -2.63 -9.93 11.37
CA VAL A 127 -3.00 -9.68 9.96
C VAL A 127 -1.83 -9.83 8.99
N LEU A 128 -2.15 -10.03 7.72
CA LEU A 128 -1.16 -10.13 6.62
C LEU A 128 -0.58 -8.77 6.26
N ASP A 129 0.67 -8.79 5.77
CA ASP A 129 1.37 -7.58 5.36
C ASP A 129 1.63 -7.58 3.87
N VAL A 130 0.69 -6.96 3.17
CA VAL A 130 0.69 -6.85 1.71
C VAL A 130 1.91 -6.12 1.15
N MET A 131 2.61 -5.30 1.95
CA MET A 131 3.88 -4.70 1.50
C MET A 131 4.95 -5.78 1.33
N HIS A 132 5.20 -6.59 2.36
CA HIS A 132 6.21 -7.65 2.27
C HIS A 132 5.76 -8.76 1.34
N ASP A 133 4.47 -9.11 1.36
CA ASP A 133 3.92 -10.19 0.54
C ASP A 133 4.01 -9.84 -0.95
N GLN A 134 3.46 -8.70 -1.36
CA GLN A 134 3.36 -8.33 -2.77
C GLN A 134 4.60 -7.58 -3.26
N LEU A 135 5.00 -6.48 -2.59
CA LEU A 135 6.05 -5.59 -3.10
C LEU A 135 7.47 -6.15 -2.91
N GLU A 136 7.69 -7.06 -1.97
CA GLU A 136 8.99 -7.72 -1.73
C GLU A 136 8.97 -9.22 -2.02
N GLY A 137 7.90 -9.72 -2.63
CA GLY A 137 7.66 -11.14 -2.86
C GLY A 137 7.13 -11.44 -4.24
N VAL A 138 5.80 -11.34 -4.38
CA VAL A 138 5.08 -11.74 -5.60
C VAL A 138 5.51 -10.88 -6.79
N LEU A 139 5.39 -9.56 -6.73
CA LEU A 139 5.71 -8.67 -7.87
C LEU A 139 7.17 -8.78 -8.34
N PRO A 140 8.20 -8.77 -7.47
CA PRO A 140 9.58 -9.00 -7.91
C PRO A 140 9.81 -10.35 -8.59
N LEU A 141 9.09 -11.41 -8.16
CA LEU A 141 9.17 -12.73 -8.75
C LEU A 141 8.52 -12.77 -10.13
N GLU A 142 7.32 -12.21 -10.25
CA GLU A 142 6.56 -12.18 -11.51
C GLU A 142 7.27 -11.39 -12.60
N VAL A 143 7.71 -10.17 -12.29
CA VAL A 143 8.46 -9.36 -13.24
C VAL A 143 9.76 -10.06 -13.64
N LYS A 144 10.39 -10.83 -12.73
CA LYS A 144 11.56 -11.66 -13.08
C LYS A 144 11.18 -12.75 -14.08
N ILE A 145 10.14 -13.52 -13.79
CA ILE A 145 9.69 -14.64 -14.64
C ILE A 145 9.37 -14.13 -16.04
N LEU A 146 8.60 -13.03 -16.16
CA LEU A 146 8.29 -12.42 -17.45
C LEU A 146 9.55 -11.96 -18.21
N LEU A 147 10.49 -11.31 -17.52
CA LEU A 147 11.72 -10.87 -18.17
C LEU A 147 12.57 -12.06 -18.63
N GLN A 148 12.63 -13.15 -17.85
CA GLN A 148 13.31 -14.37 -18.29
C GLN A 148 12.62 -14.96 -19.53
N LYS A 149 11.29 -15.10 -19.48
CA LYS A 149 10.48 -15.61 -20.59
C LYS A 149 10.71 -14.80 -21.87
N TYR A 150 10.47 -13.49 -21.84
CA TYR A 150 10.48 -12.67 -23.05
C TYR A 150 11.88 -12.33 -23.58
N ILE A 151 12.90 -12.30 -22.73
CA ILE A 151 14.28 -12.00 -23.16
C ILE A 151 15.03 -13.28 -23.53
N GLN A 152 14.92 -14.34 -22.73
CA GLN A 152 15.78 -15.53 -22.86
C GLN A 152 15.14 -16.64 -23.69
N GLU A 153 13.82 -16.81 -23.63
CA GLU A 153 13.12 -17.87 -24.36
C GLU A 153 12.54 -17.34 -25.67
N GLU A 154 11.75 -16.27 -25.61
CA GLU A 154 11.02 -15.74 -26.77
C GLU A 154 11.84 -14.75 -27.62
N ASN A 155 12.88 -14.15 -27.05
CA ASN A 155 13.76 -13.16 -27.71
C ASN A 155 13.01 -11.94 -28.29
N TYR A 156 11.93 -11.47 -27.64
CA TYR A 156 11.17 -10.30 -28.10
C TYR A 156 11.95 -8.99 -27.97
N PHE A 157 12.79 -8.87 -26.94
CA PHE A 157 13.61 -7.68 -26.68
C PHE A 157 14.78 -8.01 -25.75
N THR A 158 15.61 -7.02 -25.45
CA THR A 158 16.78 -7.17 -24.56
C THR A 158 16.63 -6.38 -23.26
N LEU A 159 17.42 -6.73 -22.25
CA LEU A 159 17.42 -6.03 -20.96
C LEU A 159 17.86 -4.56 -21.10
N GLU A 160 18.73 -4.26 -22.06
CA GLU A 160 19.16 -2.90 -22.39
C GLU A 160 17.98 -2.03 -22.83
N ILE A 161 17.06 -2.58 -23.65
CA ILE A 161 15.84 -1.87 -24.06
C ILE A 161 14.99 -1.52 -22.83
N VAL A 162 14.78 -2.47 -21.92
CA VAL A 162 14.01 -2.23 -20.69
C VAL A 162 14.65 -1.13 -19.84
N ASN A 163 15.96 -1.21 -19.64
CA ASN A 163 16.69 -0.23 -18.82
C ASN A 163 16.72 1.16 -19.46
N ASP A 164 16.87 1.27 -20.77
CA ASP A 164 16.78 2.53 -21.51
C ASP A 164 15.38 3.16 -21.36
N ARG A 165 14.32 2.36 -21.50
CA ARG A 165 12.94 2.83 -21.30
C ARG A 165 12.65 3.23 -19.86
N LEU A 166 13.17 2.49 -18.87
CA LEU A 166 13.08 2.86 -17.46
C LEU A 166 13.72 4.22 -17.18
N GLU A 167 14.84 4.51 -17.83
CA GLU A 167 15.53 5.79 -17.69
C GLU A 167 14.76 6.93 -18.36
N ARG A 168 14.29 6.71 -19.60
CA ARG A 168 13.63 7.73 -20.44
C ARG A 168 12.19 8.01 -20.07
N LEU A 169 11.49 7.08 -19.41
CA LEU A 169 10.10 7.29 -19.04
C LEU A 169 9.96 8.55 -18.18
N TRP A 170 9.03 9.43 -18.58
CA TRP A 170 8.67 10.59 -17.77
C TRP A 170 7.72 10.16 -16.66
N TYR A 171 8.25 9.97 -15.45
CA TYR A 171 7.44 9.60 -14.29
C TYR A 171 6.62 10.78 -13.79
N PRO A 172 5.32 10.59 -13.51
CA PRO A 172 4.50 11.56 -12.79
C PRO A 172 5.17 12.06 -11.50
N GLN A 173 4.86 13.29 -11.08
CA GLN A 173 5.44 13.85 -9.85
C GLN A 173 5.14 12.99 -8.61
N SER A 174 3.97 12.34 -8.60
CA SER A 174 3.54 11.40 -7.56
C SER A 174 4.41 10.15 -7.45
N ASP A 175 5.10 9.77 -8.54
CA ASP A 175 5.94 8.58 -8.66
C ASP A 175 7.43 8.91 -8.85
N ALA A 176 7.79 10.17 -9.12
CA ALA A 176 9.15 10.59 -9.44
C ALA A 176 10.18 10.22 -8.34
N SER A 177 9.79 10.31 -7.07
CA SER A 177 10.66 9.92 -5.94
C SER A 177 10.88 8.40 -5.84
N ASN A 178 10.03 7.61 -6.50
CA ASN A 178 10.03 6.15 -6.52
C ASN A 178 10.37 5.61 -7.92
N LYS A 179 11.06 6.40 -8.75
CA LYS A 179 11.58 5.91 -10.04
C LYS A 179 12.35 4.59 -9.82
N PRO A 180 12.01 3.50 -10.54
CA PRO A 180 12.71 2.24 -10.42
C PRO A 180 14.19 2.36 -10.81
N SER A 181 15.06 1.60 -10.14
CA SER A 181 16.46 1.49 -10.57
C SER A 181 16.60 0.55 -11.76
N PRO A 182 17.67 0.70 -12.58
CA PRO A 182 17.98 -0.26 -13.62
C PRO A 182 18.06 -1.70 -13.09
N ILE A 183 17.52 -2.63 -13.87
CA ILE A 183 17.53 -4.05 -13.57
C ILE A 183 18.90 -4.60 -13.98
N LYS A 184 19.59 -5.25 -13.03
CA LYS A 184 20.92 -5.80 -13.25
C LYS A 184 20.82 -7.14 -13.99
N PRO A 185 21.72 -7.47 -14.93
CA PRO A 185 21.73 -8.77 -15.61
C PRO A 185 21.76 -9.96 -14.63
N GLN A 186 22.47 -9.83 -13.51
CA GLN A 186 22.55 -10.86 -12.48
C GLN A 186 21.18 -11.15 -11.83
N SER A 187 20.23 -10.21 -11.87
CA SER A 187 18.86 -10.43 -11.39
C SER A 187 18.09 -11.43 -12.26
N LEU A 188 18.45 -11.57 -13.54
CA LEU A 188 17.87 -12.55 -14.45
C LEU A 188 18.60 -13.90 -14.42
N ALA A 189 19.71 -14.01 -13.68
CA ALA A 189 20.39 -15.29 -13.48
C ALA A 189 19.62 -16.18 -12.49
N ASN A 190 19.80 -17.51 -12.62
CA ASN A 190 19.03 -18.51 -11.87
C ASN A 190 19.20 -18.43 -10.35
N ASN A 191 20.29 -17.86 -9.84
CA ASN A 191 20.60 -17.90 -8.40
C ASN A 191 19.95 -16.77 -7.56
N SER A 192 19.47 -15.67 -8.15
CA SER A 192 18.84 -14.60 -7.37
C SER A 192 17.33 -14.61 -7.58
N MET A 193 16.54 -14.85 -6.53
CA MET A 193 15.08 -14.97 -6.66
C MET A 193 14.35 -13.63 -6.93
N ARG A 194 15.05 -12.48 -7.01
CA ARG A 194 14.37 -11.17 -6.93
C ARG A 194 15.04 -10.09 -7.77
N ILE A 195 14.22 -9.27 -8.40
CA ILE A 195 14.62 -7.96 -8.91
C ILE A 195 14.84 -7.03 -7.71
N SER A 196 16.04 -6.45 -7.61
CA SER A 196 16.40 -5.59 -6.47
C SER A 196 15.78 -4.20 -6.63
N GLN A 197 14.64 -3.99 -5.97
CA GLN A 197 13.96 -2.71 -5.82
C GLN A 197 13.54 -2.53 -4.36
N SER A 198 13.40 -1.28 -3.90
CA SER A 198 12.64 -1.04 -2.67
C SER A 198 11.14 -1.26 -2.92
N ALA A 199 10.35 -1.56 -1.89
CA ALA A 199 8.91 -1.79 -2.03
C ALA A 199 8.19 -0.69 -2.84
N ALA A 200 8.47 0.59 -2.54
CA ALA A 200 7.88 1.72 -3.25
C ALA A 200 8.31 1.80 -4.74
N ARG A 201 9.57 1.46 -5.05
CA ARG A 201 10.05 1.38 -6.43
C ARG A 201 9.47 0.18 -7.17
N MET A 202 9.29 -0.95 -6.49
CA MET A 202 8.67 -2.12 -7.08
C MET A 202 7.21 -1.83 -7.45
N TRP A 203 6.47 -1.11 -6.59
CA TRP A 203 5.11 -0.71 -6.93
C TRP A 203 5.04 0.26 -8.11
N CYS A 204 5.99 1.19 -8.20
CA CYS A 204 6.13 2.07 -9.36
C CYS A 204 6.45 1.27 -10.63
N LEU A 205 7.42 0.35 -10.55
CA LEU A 205 7.82 -0.52 -11.64
C LEU A 205 6.65 -1.34 -12.15
N ALA A 206 5.96 -2.09 -11.29
CA ALA A 206 4.85 -2.96 -11.69
C ALA A 206 3.74 -2.20 -12.43
N ARG A 207 3.31 -1.04 -11.91
CA ARG A 207 2.28 -0.21 -12.58
C ARG A 207 2.72 0.41 -13.89
N MET A 208 4.01 0.73 -14.03
CA MET A 208 4.55 1.32 -15.26
C MET A 208 5.03 0.26 -16.25
N PHE A 209 5.16 -1.00 -15.83
CA PHE A 209 5.72 -2.09 -16.63
C PHE A 209 4.94 -2.31 -17.94
N PRO A 210 3.60 -2.30 -17.94
CA PRO A 210 2.86 -2.40 -19.19
C PRO A 210 3.12 -1.24 -20.15
N ILE A 211 3.23 0.00 -19.65
CA ILE A 211 3.60 1.15 -20.48
C ILE A 211 5.02 0.99 -21.04
N LEU A 212 5.94 0.43 -20.27
CA LEU A 212 7.35 0.30 -20.63
C LEU A 212 7.60 -0.77 -21.70
N ILE A 213 6.88 -1.89 -21.69
CA ILE A 213 7.20 -3.01 -22.60
C ILE A 213 6.00 -3.58 -23.37
N GLY A 214 4.76 -3.13 -23.09
CA GLY A 214 3.57 -3.71 -23.71
C GLY A 214 3.53 -3.59 -25.23
N ASP A 215 4.18 -2.62 -25.85
CA ASP A 215 4.31 -2.56 -27.32
C ASP A 215 5.22 -3.66 -27.91
N LEU A 216 6.01 -4.34 -27.07
CA LEU A 216 6.94 -5.40 -27.45
C LEU A 216 6.36 -6.79 -27.20
N ILE A 217 5.18 -6.90 -26.58
CA ILE A 217 4.53 -8.16 -26.26
C ILE A 217 3.39 -8.41 -27.26
N PRO A 218 3.25 -9.63 -27.81
CA PRO A 218 2.11 -9.98 -28.64
C PRO A 218 0.77 -9.80 -27.91
N GLN A 219 -0.29 -9.51 -28.68
CA GLN A 219 -1.64 -9.56 -28.13
C GLN A 219 -2.01 -11.00 -27.75
N ASN A 220 -2.78 -11.17 -26.67
CA ASN A 220 -3.23 -12.46 -26.14
C ASN A 220 -2.11 -13.39 -25.64
N ASP A 221 -0.95 -12.86 -25.27
CA ASP A 221 0.07 -13.64 -24.56
C ASP A 221 -0.42 -14.02 -23.16
N GLU A 222 -0.48 -15.32 -22.86
CA GLU A 222 -1.09 -15.83 -21.63
C GLU A 222 -0.33 -15.42 -20.36
N HIS A 223 1.01 -15.38 -20.41
CA HIS A 223 1.82 -14.90 -19.29
C HIS A 223 1.58 -13.41 -19.02
N TRP A 224 1.43 -12.63 -20.09
CA TRP A 224 1.14 -11.20 -20.00
C TRP A 224 -0.23 -10.94 -19.41
N GLU A 225 -1.26 -11.63 -19.91
CA GLU A 225 -2.63 -11.51 -19.38
C GLU A 225 -2.70 -11.93 -17.91
N ASN A 226 -1.95 -12.97 -17.51
CA ASN A 226 -1.87 -13.35 -16.11
C ASN A 226 -1.19 -12.27 -15.23
N PHE A 227 -0.15 -11.60 -15.74
CA PHE A 227 0.45 -10.46 -15.04
C PHE A 227 -0.49 -9.24 -14.98
N LEU A 228 -1.25 -8.95 -16.04
CA LEU A 228 -2.27 -7.91 -16.02
C LEU A 228 -3.39 -8.25 -15.02
N ARG A 229 -3.73 -9.53 -14.84
CA ARG A 229 -4.63 -9.99 -13.77
C ARG A 229 -4.03 -9.71 -12.39
N LEU A 230 -2.75 -9.98 -12.18
CA LEU A 230 -2.06 -9.60 -10.95
C LEU A 230 -2.11 -8.09 -10.71
N LEU A 231 -1.92 -7.24 -11.72
CA LEU A 231 -2.05 -5.79 -11.53
C LEU A 231 -3.48 -5.39 -11.07
N LYS A 232 -4.53 -6.06 -11.57
CA LYS A 232 -5.91 -5.84 -11.07
C LYS A 232 -6.07 -6.29 -9.62
N ILE A 233 -5.43 -7.38 -9.21
CA ILE A 233 -5.37 -7.82 -7.80
C ILE A 233 -4.70 -6.72 -6.96
N GLU A 234 -3.52 -6.25 -7.36
CA GLU A 234 -2.77 -5.24 -6.62
C GLU A 234 -3.53 -3.91 -6.50
N GLU A 235 -4.27 -3.53 -7.54
CA GLU A 235 -5.14 -2.35 -7.51
C GLU A 235 -6.19 -2.44 -6.39
N ILE A 236 -6.74 -3.62 -6.11
CA ILE A 236 -7.69 -3.84 -5.02
C ILE A 236 -6.96 -3.96 -3.67
N VAL A 237 -5.87 -4.73 -3.62
CA VAL A 237 -5.08 -4.97 -2.40
C VAL A 237 -4.56 -3.67 -1.80
N PHE A 238 -4.13 -2.72 -2.63
CA PHE A 238 -3.65 -1.41 -2.19
C PHE A 238 -4.74 -0.33 -2.12
N ALA A 239 -6.00 -0.67 -2.39
CA ALA A 239 -7.08 0.29 -2.33
C ALA A 239 -7.28 0.82 -0.89
N PRO A 240 -7.45 2.14 -0.70
CA PRO A 240 -7.62 2.73 0.63
C PRO A 240 -8.99 2.44 1.25
N LYS A 241 -9.91 1.88 0.46
CA LYS A 241 -11.28 1.47 0.78
C LYS A 241 -11.61 0.20 -0.02
N ALA A 242 -12.38 -0.70 0.59
CA ALA A 242 -12.83 -1.92 -0.07
C ALA A 242 -14.11 -2.43 0.59
N THR A 243 -15.13 -2.71 -0.22
CA THR A 243 -16.42 -3.30 0.15
C THR A 243 -16.35 -4.83 0.14
N PRO A 244 -17.30 -5.51 0.79
CA PRO A 244 -17.41 -6.97 0.72
C PRO A 244 -17.53 -7.52 -0.71
N GLN A 245 -18.21 -6.80 -1.60
CA GLN A 245 -18.35 -7.18 -3.01
C GLN A 245 -17.01 -7.11 -3.73
N LEU A 246 -16.21 -6.06 -3.46
CA LEU A 246 -14.87 -5.95 -4.01
C LEU A 246 -13.94 -7.05 -3.46
N ALA A 247 -14.11 -7.43 -2.19
CA ALA A 247 -13.38 -8.56 -1.59
C ALA A 247 -13.76 -9.92 -2.23
N ALA A 248 -15.06 -10.14 -2.53
CA ALA A 248 -15.49 -11.34 -3.24
C ALA A 248 -14.89 -11.42 -4.64
N TYR A 249 -14.90 -10.31 -5.39
CA TYR A 249 -14.27 -10.24 -6.71
C TYR A 249 -12.75 -10.45 -6.65
N LEU A 250 -12.09 -9.92 -5.61
CA LEU A 250 -10.67 -10.18 -5.35
C LEU A 250 -10.38 -11.69 -5.20
N GLY A 251 -11.28 -12.44 -4.55
CA GLY A 251 -11.14 -13.90 -4.41
C GLY A 251 -11.08 -14.61 -5.76
N VAL A 252 -11.99 -14.28 -6.67
CA VAL A 252 -12.02 -14.84 -8.03
C VAL A 252 -10.75 -14.52 -8.80
N LEU A 253 -10.30 -13.25 -8.75
CA LEU A 253 -9.07 -12.85 -9.44
C LEU A 253 -7.84 -13.61 -8.91
N ILE A 254 -7.76 -13.83 -7.61
CA ILE A 254 -6.63 -14.54 -6.97
C ILE A 254 -6.63 -16.02 -7.35
N GLU A 255 -7.80 -16.67 -7.34
CA GLU A 255 -7.93 -18.07 -7.77
C GLU A 255 -7.45 -18.24 -9.21
N GLU A 256 -8.01 -17.48 -10.16
CA GLU A 256 -7.62 -17.52 -11.57
C GLU A 256 -6.12 -17.22 -11.77
N TYR A 257 -5.58 -16.22 -11.06
CA TYR A 257 -4.16 -15.87 -11.16
C TYR A 257 -3.24 -17.00 -10.69
N LEU A 258 -3.58 -17.65 -9.57
CA LEU A 258 -2.76 -18.71 -9.01
C LEU A 258 -2.83 -20.00 -9.84
N GLU A 259 -4.00 -20.34 -10.38
CA GLU A 259 -4.16 -21.45 -11.34
C GLU A 259 -3.28 -21.24 -12.58
N ASP A 260 -3.42 -20.08 -13.23
CA ASP A 260 -2.62 -19.73 -14.41
C ASP A 260 -1.14 -19.63 -14.05
N TYR A 261 -0.77 -19.15 -12.86
CA TYR A 261 0.62 -19.06 -12.42
C TYR A 261 1.30 -20.44 -12.39
N VAL A 262 0.62 -21.43 -11.81
CA VAL A 262 1.14 -22.80 -11.70
C VAL A 262 1.23 -23.44 -13.08
N ASN A 263 0.17 -23.32 -13.88
CA ASN A 263 0.07 -23.95 -15.19
C ASN A 263 1.06 -23.36 -16.20
N LEU A 264 1.18 -22.03 -16.28
CA LEU A 264 2.00 -21.36 -17.28
C LEU A 264 3.50 -21.44 -16.97
N ASN A 265 3.87 -21.38 -15.70
CA ASN A 265 5.28 -21.25 -15.31
C ASN A 265 5.92 -22.56 -14.85
N ASP A 266 5.16 -23.66 -14.78
CA ASP A 266 5.58 -24.94 -14.18
C ASP A 266 6.27 -24.74 -12.82
N ARG A 267 5.66 -23.91 -11.98
CA ARG A 267 6.23 -23.45 -10.71
C ARG A 267 5.23 -23.61 -9.57
N LEU A 268 5.74 -24.09 -8.46
CA LEU A 268 4.96 -24.16 -7.22
C LEU A 268 4.81 -22.76 -6.59
N PRO A 269 3.64 -22.42 -6.02
CA PRO A 269 3.44 -21.16 -5.35
C PRO A 269 4.40 -20.96 -4.17
N ILE A 270 4.88 -19.72 -4.04
CA ILE A 270 5.65 -19.31 -2.86
C ILE A 270 4.70 -19.05 -1.68
N PRO A 271 5.18 -19.10 -0.42
CA PRO A 271 4.37 -18.80 0.76
C PRO A 271 3.58 -17.48 0.67
N LYS A 272 4.17 -16.45 0.05
CA LYS A 272 3.55 -15.14 -0.12
C LYS A 272 2.37 -15.15 -1.12
N GLN A 273 2.42 -16.01 -2.13
CA GLN A 273 1.28 -16.23 -3.04
C GLN A 273 0.15 -16.96 -2.31
N HIS A 274 0.47 -17.96 -1.48
CA HIS A 274 -0.55 -18.62 -0.66
C HIS A 274 -1.28 -17.65 0.28
N TYR A 275 -0.59 -16.65 0.86
CA TYR A 275 -1.23 -15.65 1.70
C TYR A 275 -2.31 -14.82 0.98
N MET A 276 -2.21 -14.67 -0.34
CA MET A 276 -3.22 -13.97 -1.15
C MET A 276 -4.60 -14.61 -1.00
N VAL A 277 -4.67 -15.93 -0.89
CA VAL A 277 -5.94 -16.67 -0.73
C VAL A 277 -6.76 -16.17 0.47
N HIS A 278 -6.10 -15.65 1.51
CA HIS A 278 -6.74 -15.11 2.71
C HIS A 278 -7.13 -13.63 2.60
N TYR A 279 -6.67 -12.90 1.58
CA TYR A 279 -6.91 -11.47 1.42
C TYR A 279 -8.40 -11.07 1.42
N PRO A 280 -9.31 -11.79 0.72
CA PRO A 280 -10.74 -11.47 0.74
C PRO A 280 -11.31 -11.42 2.17
N ASN A 281 -11.14 -12.47 2.97
CA ASN A 281 -11.68 -12.49 4.33
C ASN A 281 -10.91 -11.56 5.27
N GLN A 282 -9.64 -11.26 5.01
CA GLN A 282 -8.92 -10.21 5.74
C GLN A 282 -9.55 -8.83 5.50
N ILE A 283 -10.00 -8.53 4.27
CA ILE A 283 -10.76 -7.30 3.98
C ILE A 283 -12.09 -7.28 4.75
N ILE A 284 -12.84 -8.38 4.74
CA ILE A 284 -14.13 -8.46 5.44
C ILE A 284 -13.96 -8.21 6.95
N LYS A 285 -12.94 -8.80 7.57
CA LYS A 285 -12.74 -8.74 9.02
C LYS A 285 -12.06 -7.46 9.49
N ASN A 286 -11.05 -7.00 8.75
CA ASN A 286 -10.10 -5.98 9.22
C ASN A 286 -10.11 -4.71 8.36
N GLY A 287 -10.96 -4.64 7.34
CA GLY A 287 -11.01 -3.56 6.38
C GLY A 287 -9.84 -3.60 5.38
N PRO A 288 -9.59 -2.50 4.65
CA PRO A 288 -8.64 -2.49 3.54
C PRO A 288 -7.21 -2.86 3.97
N LEU A 289 -6.59 -3.80 3.27
CA LEU A 289 -5.32 -4.41 3.67
C LEU A 289 -4.17 -3.40 3.80
N VAL A 290 -4.16 -2.37 2.94
CA VAL A 290 -3.17 -1.28 2.95
C VAL A 290 -3.17 -0.48 4.27
N ARG A 291 -4.22 -0.56 5.08
CA ARG A 291 -4.27 0.08 6.41
C ARG A 291 -3.44 -0.66 7.44
N ASN A 292 -3.13 -1.92 7.18
CA ASN A 292 -2.48 -2.84 8.11
C ASN A 292 -1.04 -3.22 7.70
N TRP A 293 -0.52 -2.69 6.60
CA TRP A 293 0.83 -3.01 6.11
C TRP A 293 1.97 -2.36 6.92
N ALA A 294 3.19 -2.88 6.80
CA ALA A 294 4.33 -2.37 7.59
C ALA A 294 5.03 -1.13 7.01
N MET A 295 4.59 -0.60 5.86
CA MET A 295 5.36 0.41 5.10
C MET A 295 5.73 1.67 5.90
N ARG A 296 4.84 2.15 6.77
CA ARG A 296 5.10 3.32 7.63
C ARG A 296 6.01 3.01 8.81
N PHE A 297 5.98 1.79 9.32
CA PHE A 297 6.88 1.33 10.38
C PHE A 297 8.31 1.20 9.85
N GLU A 298 8.48 0.62 8.66
CA GLU A 298 9.78 0.57 7.97
C GLU A 298 10.34 1.97 7.66
N ALA A 299 9.48 2.90 7.22
CA ALA A 299 9.89 4.28 7.03
C ALA A 299 10.38 4.95 8.34
N LYS A 300 9.79 4.60 9.49
CA LYS A 300 10.23 5.07 10.81
C LYS A 300 11.58 4.47 11.20
N HIS A 301 11.86 3.20 10.87
CA HIS A 301 13.14 2.56 11.12
C HIS A 301 14.32 3.29 10.46
N ASN A 302 14.12 3.94 9.31
CA ASN A 302 15.15 4.72 8.63
C ASN A 302 15.77 5.83 9.51
N TYR A 303 14.98 6.46 10.39
CA TYR A 303 15.51 7.43 11.36
C TYR A 303 16.54 6.78 12.28
N PHE A 304 16.21 5.62 12.83
CA PHE A 304 17.09 4.91 13.75
C PHE A 304 18.35 4.41 13.05
N LYS A 305 18.21 3.79 11.85
CA LYS A 305 19.35 3.32 11.05
C LYS A 305 20.37 4.44 10.80
N LYS A 306 19.91 5.59 10.29
CA LYS A 306 20.76 6.78 10.08
C LYS A 306 21.39 7.31 11.36
N LEU A 307 20.64 7.26 12.47
CA LEU A 307 21.15 7.74 13.75
C LEU A 307 22.29 6.85 14.27
N VAL A 308 22.20 5.52 14.09
CA VAL A 308 23.30 4.60 14.41
C VAL A 308 24.56 4.98 13.62
N ASP A 309 24.42 5.14 12.30
CA ASP A 309 25.53 5.49 11.40
C ASP A 309 26.17 6.86 11.76
N ASN A 310 25.37 7.79 12.27
CA ASN A 310 25.85 9.13 12.64
C ASN A 310 26.53 9.15 14.02
N ILE A 311 25.96 8.46 15.01
CA ILE A 311 26.51 8.48 16.38
C ILE A 311 27.81 7.67 16.46
N ASN A 312 27.92 6.57 15.69
CA ASN A 312 29.05 5.63 15.72
C ASN A 312 29.40 5.13 17.14
N ASN A 313 28.42 5.08 18.05
CA ASN A 313 28.56 4.56 19.40
C ASN A 313 27.57 3.42 19.62
N PHE A 314 28.09 2.21 19.70
CA PHE A 314 27.31 0.98 19.85
C PHE A 314 27.14 0.54 21.31
N LYS A 315 27.74 1.25 22.28
CA LYS A 315 27.57 0.96 23.70
C LYS A 315 26.15 1.34 24.14
N ASN A 316 25.35 0.33 24.51
CA ASN A 316 23.94 0.49 24.88
C ASN A 316 23.16 1.28 23.82
N ILE A 317 23.20 0.79 22.58
CA ILE A 317 22.60 1.49 21.43
C ILE A 317 21.11 1.75 21.60
N THR A 318 20.38 0.83 22.24
CA THR A 318 18.92 0.96 22.48
C THR A 318 18.61 2.17 23.35
N TYR A 319 19.38 2.39 24.43
CA TYR A 319 19.25 3.58 25.27
C TYR A 319 19.54 4.87 24.48
N SER A 320 20.65 4.89 23.73
CA SER A 320 21.04 6.06 22.92
C SER A 320 19.97 6.43 21.88
N LEU A 321 19.45 5.43 21.16
CA LEU A 321 18.38 5.62 20.17
C LEU A 321 17.08 6.07 20.82
N ALA A 322 16.69 5.50 21.96
CA ALA A 322 15.48 5.87 22.69
C ALA A 322 15.54 7.33 23.17
N MET A 323 16.64 7.73 23.80
CA MET A 323 16.84 9.10 24.31
C MET A 323 16.80 10.14 23.20
N ARG A 324 17.52 9.90 22.09
CA ARG A 324 17.54 10.82 20.93
C ARG A 324 16.17 10.92 20.28
N HIS A 325 15.47 9.79 20.16
CA HIS A 325 14.11 9.79 19.63
C HIS A 325 13.16 10.57 20.55
N GLN A 326 13.18 10.35 21.87
CA GLN A 326 12.36 11.10 22.82
C GLN A 326 12.62 12.61 22.73
N ALA A 327 13.89 13.03 22.70
CA ALA A 327 14.25 14.44 22.52
C ALA A 327 13.69 15.04 21.22
N LEU A 328 13.76 14.29 20.11
CA LEU A 328 13.17 14.71 18.83
C LEU A 328 11.65 14.83 18.91
N GLN A 329 10.97 13.90 19.60
CA GLN A 329 9.52 13.96 19.79
C GLN A 329 9.13 15.20 20.60
N THR A 330 9.83 15.51 21.69
CA THR A 330 9.63 16.72 22.50
C THR A 330 9.79 17.98 21.66
N TYR A 331 10.87 18.08 20.89
CA TYR A 331 11.10 19.21 19.99
C TYR A 331 9.93 19.41 19.02
N ARG A 332 9.50 18.33 18.33
CA ARG A 332 8.40 18.43 17.35
C ARG A 332 7.07 18.80 18.01
N MET A 333 6.77 18.24 19.18
CA MET A 333 5.56 18.59 19.93
C MET A 333 5.56 20.07 20.32
N GLN A 334 6.66 20.59 20.85
CA GLN A 334 6.81 21.99 21.22
C GLN A 334 6.71 22.92 20.00
N SER A 335 7.43 22.60 18.92
CA SER A 335 7.41 23.41 17.68
C SER A 335 6.03 23.42 16.99
N SER A 336 5.18 22.44 17.27
CA SER A 336 3.84 22.36 16.68
C SER A 336 2.79 23.27 17.32
N GLN A 337 3.10 23.94 18.45
CA GLN A 337 2.16 24.80 19.20
C GLN A 337 0.81 24.10 19.48
N GLY A 338 0.84 22.83 19.88
CA GLY A 338 -0.36 22.02 20.16
C GLY A 338 -0.98 21.34 18.95
N ASN A 339 -0.46 21.53 17.73
CA ASN A 339 -0.97 20.93 16.51
C ASN A 339 -0.20 19.67 16.06
N TYR A 340 0.60 19.04 16.92
CA TYR A 340 1.48 17.92 16.56
C TYR A 340 0.75 16.80 15.80
N LEU A 341 -0.47 16.46 16.24
CA LEU A 341 -1.31 15.43 15.62
C LEU A 341 -2.26 15.97 14.53
N ARG A 342 -2.32 17.30 14.35
CA ARG A 342 -3.32 18.00 13.52
C ARG A 342 -2.72 18.72 12.31
N VAL A 343 -1.45 18.48 11.96
CA VAL A 343 -0.84 19.01 10.73
C VAL A 343 -1.49 18.36 9.51
N SER A 344 -2.67 18.85 9.16
CA SER A 344 -3.52 18.36 8.08
C SER A 344 -3.25 19.07 6.76
N LEU A 345 -2.63 20.25 6.81
CA LEU A 345 -2.39 21.10 5.66
C LEU A 345 -1.02 21.77 5.72
N GLU A 346 -0.18 21.52 4.72
CA GLU A 346 1.03 22.30 4.46
C GLU A 346 0.87 23.05 3.14
N ILE A 347 1.19 24.35 3.13
CA ILE A 347 1.03 25.22 1.96
C ILE A 347 2.41 25.63 1.47
N GLY A 348 2.69 25.40 0.19
CA GLY A 348 3.93 25.84 -0.45
C GLY A 348 3.98 27.35 -0.68
N PRO A 349 5.11 27.87 -1.21
CA PRO A 349 5.22 29.27 -1.56
C PRO A 349 4.14 29.68 -2.56
N GLY A 350 3.54 30.86 -2.35
CA GLY A 350 2.41 31.34 -3.12
C GLY A 350 2.28 32.86 -3.13
N LYS A 351 1.47 33.37 -4.06
CA LYS A 351 1.07 34.78 -4.14
C LYS A 351 -0.35 34.91 -3.60
N GLY A 352 -0.50 35.64 -2.51
CA GLY A 352 -1.80 35.97 -1.92
C GLY A 352 -2.45 37.16 -2.63
N ALA A 353 -3.77 37.17 -2.69
CA ALA A 353 -4.57 38.34 -3.03
C ALA A 353 -5.95 38.24 -2.38
N ILE A 354 -6.65 39.37 -2.35
CA ILE A 354 -8.08 39.41 -2.02
C ILE A 354 -8.86 38.96 -3.27
N ILE A 355 -9.90 38.15 -3.10
CA ILE A 355 -10.65 37.50 -4.19
C ILE A 355 -11.09 38.50 -5.27
N ASN A 356 -11.43 39.74 -4.89
CA ASN A 356 -11.89 40.80 -5.81
C ASN A 356 -10.84 41.26 -6.85
N TYR A 357 -9.54 41.05 -6.60
CA TYR A 357 -8.47 41.53 -7.49
C TYR A 357 -7.97 40.50 -8.52
N TRP A 358 -8.35 39.23 -8.38
CA TRP A 358 -8.10 38.26 -9.45
C TRP A 358 -9.26 38.36 -10.44
N GLY A 359 -9.02 38.94 -11.62
CA GLY A 359 -9.88 38.84 -12.80
C GLY A 359 -10.04 37.40 -13.35
N GLY A 360 -10.03 36.39 -12.47
CA GLY A 360 -10.45 35.02 -12.75
C GLY A 360 -11.98 34.94 -12.79
N PRO A 361 -12.54 34.02 -13.58
CA PRO A 361 -13.93 34.09 -14.01
C PRO A 361 -14.87 34.08 -12.80
N VAL A 362 -15.87 34.96 -12.86
CA VAL A 362 -17.08 35.09 -12.01
C VAL A 362 -17.65 33.74 -11.52
N LYS A 363 -17.37 32.64 -12.23
CA LYS A 363 -17.69 31.25 -11.85
C LYS A 363 -17.09 30.78 -10.51
N PHE A 364 -15.90 31.22 -10.07
CA PHE A 364 -15.35 30.79 -8.76
C PHE A 364 -16.11 31.40 -7.58
N LEU A 365 -16.53 32.66 -7.71
CA LEU A 365 -17.37 33.37 -6.74
C LEU A 365 -18.75 32.72 -6.61
N ASN A 366 -19.35 32.28 -7.73
CA ASN A 366 -20.66 31.62 -7.74
C ASN A 366 -20.66 30.21 -7.11
N LEU A 367 -19.52 29.53 -7.04
CA LEU A 367 -19.38 28.19 -6.43
C LEU A 367 -19.25 28.23 -4.90
N HIS A 368 -19.11 29.42 -4.31
CA HIS A 368 -19.02 29.65 -2.87
C HIS A 368 -20.11 30.64 -2.42
N PRO A 369 -21.39 30.22 -2.33
CA PRO A 369 -22.52 31.12 -2.08
C PRO A 369 -22.60 31.69 -0.64
N LYS A 370 -21.63 31.40 0.24
CA LYS A 370 -21.62 31.86 1.62
C LYS A 370 -20.23 32.34 2.05
N LYS A 371 -19.88 33.61 1.77
CA LYS A 371 -19.14 34.53 2.67
C LYS A 371 -18.77 35.87 2.00
N SER A 372 -18.49 36.86 2.86
CA SER A 372 -18.24 38.29 2.59
C SER A 372 -17.03 38.55 1.69
N CYS A 373 -16.99 39.76 1.11
CA CYS A 373 -15.96 40.27 0.18
C CYS A 373 -14.50 40.27 0.68
N ASP A 374 -14.19 39.72 1.85
CA ASP A 374 -12.86 39.79 2.52
C ASP A 374 -12.09 38.46 2.56
N SER A 375 -12.63 37.35 2.03
CA SER A 375 -11.92 36.06 2.10
C SER A 375 -10.59 36.11 1.33
N SER A 376 -9.50 35.70 1.99
CA SER A 376 -8.17 35.66 1.39
C SER A 376 -8.03 34.47 0.44
N LEU A 377 -7.53 34.70 -0.77
CA LEU A 377 -7.20 33.65 -1.75
C LEU A 377 -5.69 33.63 -2.00
N THR A 378 -5.07 32.49 -1.74
CA THR A 378 -3.65 32.27 -2.02
C THR A 378 -3.49 31.29 -3.16
N ARG A 379 -2.89 31.74 -4.26
CA ARG A 379 -2.41 30.84 -5.31
C ARG A 379 -1.04 30.32 -4.90
N THR A 380 -0.93 29.01 -4.69
CA THR A 380 0.31 28.37 -4.27
C THR A 380 0.88 27.46 -5.37
N SER A 381 2.18 27.18 -5.28
CA SER A 381 2.88 26.22 -6.14
C SER A 381 2.47 24.78 -5.85
N TRP A 382 2.18 24.47 -4.58
CA TRP A 382 1.77 23.14 -4.13
C TRP A 382 1.05 23.20 -2.79
N VAL A 383 0.30 22.16 -2.50
CA VAL A 383 -0.33 21.94 -1.20
C VAL A 383 -0.15 20.50 -0.78
N LYS A 384 0.01 20.23 0.51
CA LYS A 384 0.02 18.88 1.06
C LYS A 384 -1.14 18.72 2.03
N VAL A 385 -2.08 17.86 1.70
CA VAL A 385 -3.28 17.58 2.51
C VAL A 385 -3.16 16.16 3.07
N TYR A 386 -3.18 16.02 4.40
CA TYR A 386 -2.96 14.74 5.10
C TYR A 386 -1.75 13.95 4.59
N GLY A 387 -0.65 14.64 4.30
CA GLY A 387 0.58 14.03 3.77
C GLY A 387 0.62 13.85 2.24
N THR A 388 -0.50 14.02 1.54
CA THR A 388 -0.58 13.88 0.08
C THR A 388 -0.32 15.22 -0.61
N LYS A 389 0.73 15.29 -1.43
CA LYS A 389 1.15 16.51 -2.10
C LYS A 389 0.49 16.64 -3.47
N TYR A 390 -0.14 17.77 -3.74
CA TYR A 390 -0.70 18.14 -5.03
C TYR A 390 0.05 19.33 -5.62
N VAL A 391 0.39 19.25 -6.91
CA VAL A 391 1.10 20.27 -7.67
C VAL A 391 0.40 20.55 -9.01
N LYS A 392 0.78 21.65 -9.67
CA LYS A 392 0.41 21.87 -11.07
C LYS A 392 0.93 20.71 -11.93
N GLY A 393 0.07 20.19 -12.80
CA GLY A 393 0.38 19.10 -13.73
C GLY A 393 -0.12 17.73 -13.29
N ASP A 394 -0.40 17.55 -11.99
CA ASP A 394 -1.01 16.33 -11.46
C ASP A 394 -2.38 16.10 -12.08
N VAL A 395 -2.73 14.82 -12.24
CA VAL A 395 -4.05 14.37 -12.68
C VAL A 395 -4.83 13.92 -11.44
N ILE A 396 -6.07 14.38 -11.31
CA ILE A 396 -6.98 14.05 -10.22
C ILE A 396 -8.19 13.32 -10.76
N VAL A 397 -8.70 12.37 -9.98
CA VAL A 397 -9.96 11.66 -10.28
C VAL A 397 -11.11 12.46 -9.69
N ILE A 398 -11.97 12.96 -10.58
CA ILE A 398 -13.09 13.84 -10.25
C ILE A 398 -14.31 13.00 -9.88
N ASP A 399 -14.65 12.03 -10.73
CA ASP A 399 -15.86 11.22 -10.63
C ASP A 399 -15.72 9.96 -11.51
N TYR A 400 -16.75 9.12 -11.58
CA TYR A 400 -16.87 8.02 -12.54
C TYR A 400 -18.17 8.10 -13.34
N HIS A 401 -18.09 7.72 -14.60
CA HIS A 401 -19.26 7.63 -15.46
C HIS A 401 -19.17 6.38 -16.34
N HIS A 402 -20.20 5.53 -16.27
CA HIS A 402 -20.29 4.25 -16.99
C HIS A 402 -19.00 3.39 -16.90
N GLY A 403 -18.40 3.31 -15.71
CA GLY A 403 -17.19 2.52 -15.48
C GLY A 403 -15.86 3.20 -15.85
N PHE A 404 -15.89 4.41 -16.41
CA PHE A 404 -14.68 5.18 -16.75
C PHE A 404 -14.46 6.36 -15.78
N PRO A 405 -13.21 6.64 -15.38
CA PRO A 405 -12.92 7.79 -14.54
C PRO A 405 -13.05 9.10 -15.32
N ILE A 406 -13.67 10.10 -14.70
CA ILE A 406 -13.61 11.49 -15.14
C ILE A 406 -12.38 12.12 -14.50
N LEU A 407 -11.46 12.60 -15.34
CA LEU A 407 -10.14 13.05 -14.93
C LEU A 407 -9.98 14.57 -15.11
N GLY A 408 -9.10 15.16 -14.30
CA GLY A 408 -8.76 16.58 -14.39
C GLY A 408 -7.27 16.82 -14.20
N LYS A 409 -6.64 17.66 -15.05
CA LYS A 409 -5.24 18.07 -14.87
C LYS A 409 -5.15 19.40 -14.14
N ILE A 410 -4.54 19.41 -12.96
CA ILE A 410 -4.38 20.61 -12.14
C ILE A 410 -3.58 21.67 -12.89
N GLN A 411 -4.17 22.85 -13.06
CA GLN A 411 -3.50 24.04 -13.60
C GLN A 411 -3.09 25.02 -12.50
N LYS A 412 -3.91 25.15 -11.45
CA LYS A 412 -3.63 26.00 -10.29
C LYS A 412 -4.13 25.35 -9.01
N VAL A 413 -3.33 25.51 -7.95
CA VAL A 413 -3.69 25.19 -6.58
C VAL A 413 -4.09 26.50 -5.88
N LEU A 414 -5.29 26.51 -5.32
CA LEU A 414 -5.93 27.68 -4.73
C LEU A 414 -6.27 27.36 -3.27
N VAL A 415 -5.86 28.21 -2.34
CA VAL A 415 -6.19 28.06 -0.92
C VAL A 415 -7.03 29.25 -0.47
N VAL A 416 -8.25 28.99 -0.02
CA VAL A 416 -9.20 29.97 0.49
C VAL A 416 -9.17 29.95 2.02
N GLU A 417 -9.16 31.13 2.64
CA GLU A 417 -9.16 31.30 4.11
C GLU A 417 -8.02 30.54 4.82
N ARG A 418 -6.91 30.26 4.11
CA ARG A 418 -5.75 29.47 4.58
C ARG A 418 -6.01 28.01 4.93
N HIS A 419 -7.21 27.47 4.70
CA HIS A 419 -7.52 26.08 5.07
C HIS A 419 -8.36 25.30 4.05
N ILE A 420 -9.10 25.96 3.15
CA ILE A 420 -9.91 25.29 2.12
C ILE A 420 -9.11 25.19 0.82
N VAL A 421 -8.90 23.97 0.33
CA VAL A 421 -8.11 23.72 -0.87
C VAL A 421 -9.02 23.50 -2.08
N TRP A 422 -8.76 24.25 -3.15
CA TRP A 422 -9.41 24.15 -4.44
C TRP A 422 -8.38 23.88 -5.54
N PHE A 423 -8.81 23.14 -6.56
CA PHE A 423 -8.05 22.93 -7.77
C PHE A 423 -8.79 23.53 -8.96
N GLN A 424 -8.11 24.43 -9.69
CA GLN A 424 -8.51 24.76 -11.06
C GLN A 424 -7.85 23.72 -11.96
N TYR A 425 -8.64 22.99 -12.75
CA TYR A 425 -8.15 21.91 -13.61
C TYR A 425 -8.68 22.03 -15.05
N LEU A 426 -7.95 21.41 -15.98
CA LEU A 426 -8.43 21.14 -17.34
C LEU A 426 -9.05 19.76 -17.38
N LYS A 427 -10.26 19.64 -17.94
CA LYS A 427 -10.91 18.34 -18.08
C LYS A 427 -10.09 17.43 -19.01
N ILE A 428 -9.94 16.18 -18.60
CA ILE A 428 -9.34 15.13 -19.42
C ILE A 428 -10.46 14.16 -19.81
N ASN A 429 -10.57 13.86 -21.11
CA ASN A 429 -11.47 12.84 -21.60
C ASN A 429 -10.72 11.50 -21.68
N VAL A 430 -11.34 10.44 -21.19
CA VAL A 430 -10.89 9.06 -21.41
C VAL A 430 -11.47 8.60 -22.73
N THR A 431 -10.61 8.18 -23.67
CA THR A 431 -11.05 7.73 -24.99
C THR A 431 -11.28 6.22 -25.02
N GLU A 432 -10.43 5.46 -24.33
CA GLU A 432 -10.52 4.00 -24.22
C GLU A 432 -9.72 3.51 -23.01
N PHE A 433 -10.08 2.33 -22.51
CA PHE A 433 -9.21 1.56 -21.61
C PHE A 433 -8.45 0.53 -22.44
N VAL A 434 -7.13 0.66 -22.47
CA VAL A 434 -6.25 -0.26 -23.21
C VAL A 434 -5.87 -1.39 -22.26
N CYS A 435 -6.58 -2.52 -22.36
CA CYS A 435 -6.38 -3.69 -21.51
C CYS A 435 -4.92 -4.14 -21.50
N HIS A 436 -4.28 -4.20 -22.68
CA HIS A 436 -2.90 -4.62 -22.86
C HIS A 436 -1.85 -3.77 -22.12
N LEU A 437 -2.23 -2.55 -21.71
CA LEU A 437 -1.40 -1.63 -20.94
C LEU A 437 -1.91 -1.42 -19.51
N ASN A 438 -3.05 -2.02 -19.14
CA ASN A 438 -3.81 -1.71 -17.92
C ASN A 438 -3.92 -0.19 -17.67
N ALA A 439 -4.23 0.57 -18.73
CA ALA A 439 -4.15 2.04 -18.70
C ALA A 439 -5.29 2.70 -19.48
N PHE A 440 -5.69 3.89 -19.02
CA PHE A 440 -6.67 4.71 -19.73
C PHE A 440 -5.95 5.60 -20.74
N LYS A 441 -6.28 5.47 -22.02
CA LYS A 441 -5.85 6.43 -23.03
C LYS A 441 -6.69 7.69 -22.91
N VAL A 442 -6.03 8.84 -22.97
CA VAL A 442 -6.65 10.12 -22.64
C VAL A 442 -6.34 11.22 -23.63
N GLN A 443 -7.26 12.18 -23.72
CA GLN A 443 -7.09 13.43 -24.44
C GLN A 443 -7.44 14.61 -23.54
N GLN A 444 -6.55 15.60 -23.47
CA GLN A 444 -6.80 16.82 -22.71
C GLN A 444 -7.74 17.75 -23.49
N LEU A 445 -8.77 18.27 -22.81
CA LEU A 445 -9.68 19.26 -23.37
C LEU A 445 -9.32 20.66 -22.85
N ASN A 446 -9.61 21.70 -23.64
CA ASN A 446 -9.43 23.10 -23.23
C ASN A 446 -10.61 23.62 -22.37
N GLU A 447 -11.20 22.74 -21.57
CA GLU A 447 -12.32 23.07 -20.68
C GLU A 447 -11.82 23.24 -19.24
N ILE A 448 -11.96 24.45 -18.69
CA ILE A 448 -11.54 24.79 -17.33
C ILE A 448 -12.69 24.54 -16.35
N ARG A 449 -12.41 23.79 -15.29
CA ARG A 449 -13.32 23.53 -14.17
C ARG A 449 -12.63 23.70 -12.81
N TYR A 450 -13.42 23.61 -11.75
CA TYR A 450 -12.98 23.75 -10.35
C TYR A 450 -13.55 22.62 -9.51
N ILE A 451 -12.80 22.17 -8.51
CA ILE A 451 -13.24 21.18 -7.51
C ILE A 451 -12.55 21.44 -6.17
N LYS A 452 -13.24 21.18 -5.05
CA LYS A 452 -12.59 21.17 -3.73
C LYS A 452 -11.78 19.89 -3.57
N GLN A 453 -10.64 19.96 -2.91
CA GLN A 453 -9.83 18.77 -2.62
C GLN A 453 -10.62 17.72 -1.82
N SER A 454 -11.50 18.15 -0.92
CA SER A 454 -12.34 17.27 -0.10
C SER A 454 -13.45 16.57 -0.89
N GLU A 455 -13.74 17.03 -2.12
CA GLU A 455 -14.76 16.46 -3.01
C GLU A 455 -14.15 15.51 -4.04
N LEU A 456 -12.82 15.29 -4.02
CA LEU A 456 -12.19 14.33 -4.90
C LEU A 456 -12.65 12.91 -4.56
N LEU A 457 -12.99 12.14 -5.59
CA LEU A 457 -13.32 10.72 -5.43
C LEU A 457 -12.09 9.91 -4.98
N ASP A 458 -10.93 10.26 -5.52
CA ASP A 458 -9.64 9.72 -5.11
C ASP A 458 -8.74 10.84 -4.57
N TYR A 459 -8.16 10.63 -3.39
CA TYR A 459 -7.21 11.57 -2.81
C TYR A 459 -5.82 11.48 -3.44
N TYR A 460 -5.47 10.42 -4.17
CA TYR A 460 -4.11 10.29 -4.69
C TYR A 460 -3.94 10.96 -6.06
N PRO A 461 -2.96 11.86 -6.23
CA PRO A 461 -2.66 12.46 -7.51
C PRO A 461 -1.96 11.47 -8.44
N LEU A 462 -2.45 11.39 -9.67
CA LEU A 462 -1.91 10.62 -10.78
C LEU A 462 -1.08 11.53 -11.71
N GLY A 463 -0.63 10.99 -12.83
CA GLY A 463 -0.05 11.81 -13.89
C GLY A 463 -0.24 11.24 -15.28
N LEU A 464 0.07 12.07 -16.25
CA LEU A 464 0.08 11.71 -17.67
C LEU A 464 1.40 11.01 -18.00
N VAL A 465 1.31 9.90 -18.71
CA VAL A 465 2.44 9.09 -19.14
C VAL A 465 2.36 8.88 -20.65
N LYS A 466 3.48 8.96 -21.37
CA LYS A 466 3.53 8.64 -22.80
C LYS A 466 3.86 7.17 -23.01
N GLY A 467 3.23 6.55 -24.00
CA GLY A 467 3.56 5.17 -24.41
C GLY A 467 4.87 5.05 -25.17
N PHE A 468 5.25 3.82 -25.49
CA PHE A 468 6.38 3.49 -26.36
C PHE A 468 5.91 2.76 -27.63
N GLY A 469 6.78 2.66 -28.64
CA GLY A 469 6.51 1.93 -29.88
C GLY A 469 5.23 2.36 -30.58
N CYS A 470 4.32 1.41 -30.81
CA CYS A 470 3.00 1.66 -31.42
C CYS A 470 2.12 2.63 -30.60
N TYR A 471 2.43 2.87 -29.33
CA TYR A 471 1.74 3.79 -28.44
C TYR A 471 2.46 5.16 -28.26
N ALA A 472 3.56 5.43 -28.97
CA ALA A 472 4.41 6.61 -28.73
C ALA A 472 3.69 7.97 -28.87
N ASN A 473 2.69 8.05 -29.74
CA ASN A 473 1.88 9.26 -29.96
C ASN A 473 0.66 9.36 -29.03
N GLN A 474 0.51 8.41 -28.10
CA GLN A 474 -0.63 8.32 -27.21
C GLN A 474 -0.23 8.69 -25.77
N VAL A 475 -1.19 9.21 -25.02
CA VAL A 475 -1.03 9.62 -23.63
C VAL A 475 -1.97 8.81 -22.77
N PHE A 476 -1.45 8.33 -21.65
CA PHE A 476 -2.14 7.44 -20.74
C PHE A 476 -2.19 7.99 -19.32
N VAL A 477 -3.16 7.49 -18.57
CA VAL A 477 -3.22 7.58 -17.11
C VAL A 477 -3.37 6.17 -16.58
N THR A 478 -2.47 5.77 -15.69
CA THR A 478 -2.60 4.54 -14.91
C THR A 478 -3.14 4.89 -13.54
N LEU A 479 -4.16 4.17 -13.10
CA LEU A 479 -4.66 4.33 -11.74
C LEU A 479 -3.61 3.79 -10.76
N LYS A 480 -3.63 4.28 -9.52
CA LYS A 480 -2.79 3.73 -8.46
C LYS A 480 -3.49 2.60 -7.71
N TYR A 481 -4.81 2.63 -7.64
CA TYR A 481 -5.62 1.60 -7.02
C TYR A 481 -7.01 1.60 -7.61
N ARG A 482 -7.71 0.47 -7.45
CA ARG A 482 -9.10 0.32 -7.83
C ARG A 482 -9.93 1.24 -6.95
N LEU A 483 -10.82 2.00 -7.59
CA LEU A 483 -11.78 2.82 -6.87
C LEU A 483 -13.06 2.01 -6.67
N ASP A 484 -13.46 1.92 -5.42
CA ASP A 484 -14.67 1.20 -5.03
C ASP A 484 -15.88 2.12 -5.17
N LEU A 485 -16.67 1.87 -6.21
CA LEU A 485 -17.82 2.69 -6.60
C LEU A 485 -19.15 2.18 -6.03
N MET A 486 -19.13 1.08 -5.25
CA MET A 486 -20.33 0.47 -4.68
C MET A 486 -20.70 1.03 -3.29
N GLN A 487 -20.16 2.21 -2.93
CA GLN A 487 -20.32 2.85 -1.62
C GLN A 487 -21.49 3.81 -1.55
#